data_AF-A0A223AQG4-F1
#
_entry.id   AF-A0A223AQG4-F1
#
_cell.length_a   1.000
_cell.length_b   1.000
_cell.length_c   1.000
_cell.angle_alpha   90.00
_cell.angle_beta   90.00
_cell.angle_gamma   90.00
#
_symmetry.space_group_name_H-M   'P 1'
#
loop_
_entity.id
_entity.type
_entity.pdbx_description
1 polymer ?
#
loop_
_entity_poly.entity_id
_entity_poly.type
_entity_poly.pdbx_seq_one_letter_code
_entity_poly.pdbx_strand_id
1 'polypeptide(L)'
;MNNKKLKMSKVTIGIYVCTGIISVYALYAIFNSITYLRNYFNTTGSSIGEHFGDAISYILNQSLSYIVFAVLLFVASVILTEVRKLNPENYISDEEMQAIAAVKAEKAAKAAEAKAMKAEEKAAKEAAKVETAAVETEELGEAAVEEEIEELAEEVVDDAFEVK
;
A
#
# COMPACT_ATOMS: atom_id res chain seq x y z
N MET A 1 12.63 23.92 -34.67
CA MET A 1 12.65 22.50 -34.23
C MET A 1 11.40 22.26 -33.43
N ASN A 2 10.58 21.33 -33.90
CA ASN A 2 9.18 21.13 -33.51
C ASN A 2 9.03 20.74 -32.03
N ASN A 3 7.86 21.06 -31.44
CA ASN A 3 7.42 20.76 -30.07
C ASN A 3 7.39 19.25 -29.76
N LYS A 4 8.54 18.59 -29.75
CA LYS A 4 8.68 17.17 -29.44
C LYS A 4 9.30 16.98 -28.06
N LYS A 5 8.68 16.16 -27.22
CA LYS A 5 9.15 15.84 -25.86
C LYS A 5 9.64 14.41 -25.79
N LEU A 6 10.59 14.15 -24.89
CA LEU A 6 11.07 12.80 -24.64
C LEU A 6 9.93 11.94 -24.09
N LYS A 7 9.60 10.86 -24.80
CA LYS A 7 8.61 9.89 -24.38
C LYS A 7 9.02 9.28 -23.04
N MET A 8 8.10 9.26 -22.09
CA MET A 8 8.32 8.65 -20.79
C MET A 8 8.57 7.14 -20.93
N SER A 9 9.68 6.68 -20.39
CA SER A 9 10.04 5.25 -20.37
C SER A 9 9.36 4.54 -19.21
N LYS A 10 8.69 3.42 -19.48
CA LYS A 10 8.24 2.53 -18.39
C LYS A 10 9.42 1.97 -17.58
N VAL A 11 10.55 1.71 -18.25
CA VAL A 11 11.77 1.20 -17.60
C VAL A 11 12.39 2.26 -16.70
N THR A 12 12.59 3.49 -17.21
CA THR A 12 13.15 4.59 -16.40
C THR A 12 12.24 4.90 -15.22
N ILE A 13 10.91 4.96 -15.43
CA ILE A 13 9.94 5.15 -14.35
C ILE A 13 10.07 4.02 -13.33
N GLY A 14 10.16 2.77 -13.77
CA GLY A 14 10.33 1.60 -12.88
C GLY A 14 11.57 1.74 -11.99
N ILE A 15 12.72 2.11 -12.56
CA ILE A 15 13.96 2.28 -11.78
C ILE A 15 13.84 3.46 -10.79
N TYR A 16 13.19 4.56 -11.16
CA TYR A 16 12.91 5.66 -10.23
C TYR A 16 12.00 5.23 -9.08
N VAL A 17 10.95 4.45 -9.36
CA VAL A 17 10.07 3.90 -8.31
C VAL A 17 10.86 2.99 -7.37
N CYS A 18 11.67 2.08 -7.90
CA CYS A 18 12.55 1.23 -7.10
C CYS A 18 13.52 2.05 -6.23
N THR A 19 14.11 3.11 -6.81
CA THR A 19 14.98 4.05 -6.08
C THR A 19 14.24 4.68 -4.90
N GLY A 20 13.00 5.14 -5.11
CA GLY A 20 12.16 5.71 -4.07
C GLY A 20 11.86 4.70 -2.95
N ILE A 21 11.46 3.48 -3.30
CA ILE A 21 11.17 2.42 -2.33
C ILE A 21 12.40 2.09 -1.48
N ILE A 22 13.56 1.91 -2.11
CA ILE A 22 14.81 1.59 -1.40
C ILE A 22 15.24 2.77 -0.52
N SER A 23 15.06 4.01 -0.98
CA SER A 23 15.34 5.20 -0.17
C SER A 23 14.47 5.26 1.10
N VAL A 24 13.18 4.93 0.98
CA VAL A 24 12.27 4.83 2.14
C VAL A 24 12.75 3.73 3.10
N TYR A 25 13.16 2.58 2.56
CA TYR A 25 13.69 1.50 3.39
C TYR A 25 15.00 1.89 4.10
N ALA A 26 15.88 2.64 3.44
CA ALA A 26 17.10 3.16 4.06
C ALA A 26 16.77 4.06 5.26
N LEU A 27 15.79 4.96 5.12
CA LEU A 27 15.31 5.78 6.24
C LEU A 27 14.74 4.91 7.37
N TYR A 28 13.92 3.93 7.04
CA TYR A 28 13.39 2.98 8.02
C TYR A 28 14.53 2.28 8.78
N ALA A 29 15.54 1.76 8.08
CA ALA A 29 16.68 1.09 8.70
C ALA A 29 17.46 2.02 9.65
N ILE A 30 17.65 3.29 9.26
CA ILE A 30 18.29 4.31 10.11
C ILE A 30 17.46 4.55 11.38
N PHE A 31 16.17 4.86 11.23
CA PHE A 31 15.29 5.14 12.38
C PHE A 31 15.16 3.94 13.33
N ASN A 32 15.02 2.74 12.76
CA ASN A 32 14.94 1.52 13.55
C ASN A 32 16.24 1.26 14.32
N SER A 33 17.40 1.50 13.69
CA SER A 33 18.71 1.37 14.33
C SER A 33 18.91 2.38 15.46
N ILE A 34 18.51 3.63 15.27
CA ILE A 34 18.56 4.67 16.31
C ILE A 34 17.67 4.29 17.49
N THR A 35 16.47 3.79 17.22
CA THR A 35 15.51 3.37 18.26
C THR A 35 16.06 2.20 19.05
N TYR A 36 16.63 1.20 18.38
CA TYR A 36 17.29 0.06 19.02
C TYR A 36 18.44 0.52 19.93
N LEU A 37 19.36 1.34 19.42
CA LEU A 37 20.51 1.82 20.20
C LEU A 37 20.07 2.67 21.40
N ARG A 38 19.07 3.53 21.23
CA ARG A 38 18.53 4.34 22.33
C ARG A 38 18.02 3.43 23.45
N ASN A 39 17.26 2.40 23.11
CA ASN A 39 16.74 1.46 24.10
C ASN A 39 17.86 0.67 24.78
N TYR A 40 18.85 0.19 24.01
CA TYR A 40 20.00 -0.55 24.52
C TYR A 40 20.87 0.28 25.49
N PHE A 41 21.17 1.53 25.14
CA PHE A 41 21.98 2.38 26.01
C PHE A 41 21.19 2.86 27.24
N ASN A 42 19.89 3.15 27.08
CA ASN A 42 19.05 3.52 28.21
C ASN A 42 18.97 2.42 29.29
N THR A 43 18.89 1.15 28.90
CA THR A 43 18.84 0.03 29.87
C THR A 43 20.17 -0.22 30.57
N THR A 44 21.28 0.16 29.94
CA THR A 44 22.63 0.01 30.50
C THR A 44 23.10 1.25 31.27
N GLY A 45 22.26 2.28 31.38
CA GLY A 45 22.57 3.52 32.09
C GLY A 45 23.52 4.45 31.34
N SER A 46 23.63 4.27 30.02
CA SER A 46 24.49 5.07 29.13
C SER A 46 23.63 5.79 28.07
N SER A 47 24.27 6.53 27.17
CA SER A 47 23.61 7.21 26.06
C SER A 47 24.34 7.00 24.73
N ILE A 48 23.63 7.25 23.63
CA ILE A 48 24.22 7.25 22.28
C ILE A 48 25.42 8.21 22.18
N GLY A 49 25.41 9.32 22.92
CA GLY A 49 26.48 10.32 22.89
C GLY A 49 27.81 9.79 23.45
N GLU A 50 27.75 8.93 24.47
CA GLU A 50 28.93 8.32 25.08
C GLU A 50 29.58 7.26 24.17
N HIS A 51 28.77 6.62 23.32
CA HIS A 51 29.19 5.59 22.37
C HIS A 51 28.99 6.00 20.90
N PHE A 52 29.19 7.29 20.59
CA PHE A 52 28.81 7.85 19.30
C PHE A 52 29.46 7.18 18.09
N GLY A 53 30.75 6.82 18.19
CA GLY A 53 31.47 6.14 17.11
C GLY A 53 30.91 4.75 16.79
N ASP A 54 30.59 3.97 17.83
CA ASP A 54 29.98 2.65 17.69
C ASP A 54 28.54 2.76 17.19
N ALA A 55 27.79 3.74 17.70
CA ALA A 55 26.43 4.02 17.28
C ALA A 55 26.34 4.38 15.79
N ILE A 56 27.22 5.27 15.31
CA ILE A 56 27.29 5.60 13.87
C ILE A 56 27.62 4.35 13.06
N SER A 57 28.65 3.61 13.48
CA SER A 57 29.09 2.42 12.74
C SER A 57 27.97 1.39 12.61
N TYR A 58 27.20 1.20 13.68
CA TYR A 58 26.02 0.33 13.67
C TYR A 58 24.92 0.84 12.73
N ILE A 59 24.53 2.12 12.84
CA ILE A 59 23.50 2.73 11.99
C ILE A 59 23.91 2.65 10.52
N LEU A 60 25.16 2.97 10.20
CA LEU A 60 25.68 2.87 8.85
C LEU A 60 25.65 1.42 8.38
N ASN A 61 26.18 0.46 9.13
CA ASN A 61 26.20 -0.93 8.68
C ASN A 61 24.78 -1.48 8.41
N GLN A 62 23.79 -1.09 9.22
CA GLN A 62 22.40 -1.48 9.02
C GLN A 62 21.73 -0.81 7.82
N SER A 63 22.19 0.38 7.40
CA SER A 63 21.53 1.17 6.34
C SER A 63 22.32 1.30 5.04
N LEU A 64 23.63 1.00 5.06
CA LEU A 64 24.58 1.35 4.00
C LEU A 64 24.23 0.69 2.68
N SER A 65 23.86 -0.59 2.70
CA SER A 65 23.50 -1.32 1.47
C SER A 65 22.33 -0.64 0.76
N TYR A 66 21.29 -0.24 1.50
CA TYR A 66 20.12 0.46 0.93
C TYR A 66 20.48 1.84 0.39
N ILE A 67 21.33 2.58 1.10
CA ILE A 67 21.83 3.89 0.63
C ILE A 67 22.59 3.72 -0.68
N VAL A 68 23.52 2.76 -0.73
CA VAL A 68 24.33 2.47 -1.93
C VAL A 68 23.43 2.05 -3.09
N PHE A 69 22.47 1.14 -2.87
CA PHE A 69 21.55 0.74 -3.93
C PHE A 69 20.67 1.88 -4.42
N ALA A 70 20.15 2.73 -3.53
CA ALA A 70 19.38 3.90 -3.94
C ALA A 70 20.21 4.83 -4.83
N VAL A 71 21.46 5.12 -4.46
CA VAL A 71 22.36 5.96 -5.27
C VAL A 71 22.64 5.31 -6.62
N LEU A 72 22.97 4.01 -6.65
CA LEU A 72 23.26 3.30 -7.89
C LEU A 72 22.06 3.28 -8.85
N LEU A 73 20.85 3.00 -8.34
CA LEU A 73 19.64 3.00 -9.17
C LEU A 73 19.27 4.41 -9.64
N PHE A 74 19.48 5.43 -8.82
CA PHE A 74 19.29 6.82 -9.23
C PHE A 74 20.22 7.19 -10.39
N VAL A 75 21.52 6.91 -10.24
CA VAL A 75 22.54 7.17 -11.27
C VAL A 75 22.22 6.39 -12.55
N ALA A 76 21.86 5.11 -12.43
CA ALA A 76 21.45 4.30 -13.57
C ALA A 76 20.22 4.88 -14.29
N SER A 77 19.25 5.41 -13.55
CA SER A 77 18.05 6.07 -14.10
C SER A 77 18.42 7.32 -14.89
N VAL A 78 19.33 8.14 -14.35
CA VAL A 78 19.82 9.36 -15.01
C VAL A 78 20.57 9.00 -16.28
N ILE A 79 21.53 8.07 -16.23
CA ILE A 79 22.30 7.62 -17.39
C ILE A 79 21.37 7.07 -18.47
N LEU A 80 20.41 6.22 -18.10
CA LEU A 80 19.46 5.65 -19.05
C LEU A 80 18.57 6.74 -19.68
N THR A 81 18.25 7.80 -18.94
CA THR A 81 17.52 8.96 -19.48
C THR A 81 18.38 9.73 -20.48
N GLU A 82 19.65 9.99 -20.18
CA GLU A 82 20.57 10.67 -21.09
C GLU A 82 20.81 9.85 -22.37
N VAL A 83 21.04 8.54 -22.25
CA VAL A 83 21.18 7.63 -23.40
C VAL A 83 19.93 7.66 -24.27
N ARG A 84 18.73 7.72 -23.68
CA ARG A 84 17.48 7.81 -24.44
C ARG A 84 17.34 9.10 -25.24
N LYS A 85 17.96 10.20 -24.82
CA LYS A 85 17.94 11.47 -25.58
C LYS A 85 18.74 11.38 -26.89
N LEU A 86 19.67 10.43 -26.98
CA LEU A 86 20.50 10.25 -28.17
C LEU A 86 19.73 9.60 -29.34
N ASN A 87 18.60 8.92 -29.07
CA ASN A 87 17.77 8.31 -30.11
C ASN A 87 16.57 9.22 -30.46
N PRO A 88 16.49 9.77 -31.68
CA PRO A 88 15.36 10.59 -32.12
C PRO A 88 13.99 9.90 -32.05
N GLU A 89 13.95 8.57 -32.15
CA GLU A 89 12.69 7.79 -32.06
C GLU A 89 12.04 7.84 -30.68
N ASN A 90 12.80 8.24 -29.65
CA ASN A 90 12.26 8.40 -28.31
C ASN A 90 11.50 9.70 -28.11
N TYR A 91 11.42 10.58 -29.11
CA TYR A 91 10.71 11.85 -29.03
C TYR A 91 9.36 11.79 -29.72
N ILE A 92 8.32 12.24 -29.04
CA ILE A 92 6.94 12.31 -29.54
C ILE A 92 6.45 13.76 -29.54
N SER A 93 5.55 14.12 -30.47
CA SER A 93 4.91 15.44 -30.45
C SER A 93 3.94 15.59 -29.29
N ASP A 94 3.62 16.83 -28.92
CA ASP A 94 2.59 17.10 -27.92
C ASP A 94 1.21 16.58 -28.34
N GLU A 95 0.90 16.61 -29.64
CA GLU A 95 -0.34 16.07 -30.21
C GLU A 95 -0.40 14.54 -30.06
N GLU A 96 0.69 13.83 -30.36
CA GLU A 96 0.81 12.38 -30.16
C GLU A 96 0.70 12.02 -28.67
N MET A 97 1.27 12.82 -27.79
CA MET A 97 1.16 12.63 -26.34
C MET A 97 -0.27 12.82 -25.83
N GLN A 98 -0.99 13.84 -26.31
CA GLN A 98 -2.40 14.08 -25.98
C GLN A 98 -3.31 12.97 -26.52
N ALA A 99 -3.09 12.49 -27.74
CA ALA A 99 -3.84 11.37 -28.31
C ALA A 99 -3.65 10.09 -27.49
N ILE A 100 -2.41 9.78 -27.08
CA ILE A 100 -2.13 8.64 -26.20
C ILE A 100 -2.82 8.80 -24.83
N ALA A 101 -2.84 10.02 -24.28
CA ALA A 101 -3.50 10.32 -23.01
C ALA A 101 -5.03 10.15 -23.10
N ALA A 102 -5.65 10.65 -24.16
CA ALA A 102 -7.09 10.52 -24.42
C ALA A 102 -7.51 9.04 -24.54
N VAL A 103 -6.77 8.24 -25.32
CA VAL A 103 -7.01 6.79 -25.44
C VAL A 103 -6.85 6.07 -24.09
N LYS A 104 -5.88 6.49 -23.26
CA LYS A 104 -5.72 5.95 -21.91
C LYS A 104 -6.89 6.31 -20.99
N ALA A 105 -7.38 7.54 -21.06
CA ALA A 105 -8.51 8.02 -20.27
C ALA A 105 -9.80 7.28 -20.65
N GLU A 106 -10.05 7.09 -21.94
CA GLU A 106 -11.21 6.31 -22.42
C GLU A 106 -11.16 4.86 -21.95
N LYS A 107 -9.98 4.21 -22.04
CA LYS A 107 -9.81 2.84 -21.52
C LYS A 107 -10.02 2.76 -20.01
N ALA A 108 -9.57 3.77 -19.26
CA ALA A 108 -9.77 3.82 -17.81
C ALA A 108 -11.26 4.02 -17.46
N ALA A 109 -11.98 4.87 -18.18
CA ALA A 109 -13.42 5.08 -18.02
C ALA A 109 -14.20 3.78 -18.28
N LYS A 110 -13.96 3.10 -19.41
CA LYS A 110 -14.58 1.81 -19.72
C LYS A 110 -14.27 0.73 -18.68
N ALA A 111 -13.06 0.71 -18.14
CA ALA A 111 -12.69 -0.23 -17.07
C ALA A 111 -13.38 0.09 -15.74
N ALA A 112 -13.62 1.36 -15.43
CA ALA A 112 -14.37 1.78 -14.25
C ALA A 112 -15.87 1.44 -14.37
N GLU A 113 -16.47 1.71 -15.54
CA GLU A 113 -17.85 1.33 -15.85
C GLU A 113 -18.06 -0.20 -15.75
N ALA A 114 -17.15 -1.00 -16.31
CA ALA A 114 -17.21 -2.46 -16.20
C ALA A 114 -17.09 -2.97 -14.76
N LYS A 115 -16.36 -2.26 -13.89
CA LYS A 115 -16.29 -2.59 -12.45
C LYS A 115 -17.58 -2.20 -11.72
N ALA A 116 -18.17 -1.04 -12.05
CA ALA A 116 -19.43 -0.59 -11.47
C ALA A 116 -20.59 -1.54 -11.81
N MET A 117 -20.74 -1.93 -13.09
CA MET A 117 -21.78 -2.87 -13.50
C MET A 117 -21.63 -4.25 -12.83
N LYS A 118 -20.39 -4.75 -12.66
CA LYS A 118 -20.15 -6.00 -11.93
C LYS A 118 -20.49 -5.90 -10.43
N ALA A 119 -20.27 -4.75 -9.81
CA ALA A 119 -20.62 -4.52 -8.42
C ALA A 119 -22.14 -4.45 -8.24
N GLU A 120 -22.83 -3.80 -9.17
CA GLU A 120 -24.29 -3.67 -9.19
C GLU A 120 -24.99 -5.02 -9.47
N GLU A 121 -24.46 -5.83 -10.40
CA GLU A 121 -24.94 -7.20 -10.66
C GLU A 121 -24.75 -8.11 -9.42
N LYS A 122 -23.63 -7.96 -8.71
CA LYS A 122 -23.39 -8.71 -7.46
C LYS A 122 -24.36 -8.30 -6.36
N ALA A 123 -24.62 -7.00 -6.21
CA ALA A 123 -25.58 -6.48 -5.24
C ALA A 123 -27.02 -6.93 -5.54
N ALA A 124 -27.42 -6.95 -6.82
CA ALA A 124 -28.73 -7.43 -7.24
C ALA A 124 -28.90 -8.95 -6.99
N LYS A 125 -27.85 -9.75 -7.21
CA LYS A 125 -27.87 -11.20 -6.88
C LYS A 125 -27.91 -11.47 -5.38
N GLU A 126 -27.25 -10.65 -4.56
CA GLU A 126 -27.34 -10.75 -3.10
C GLU A 126 -28.72 -10.33 -2.58
N ALA A 127 -29.32 -9.27 -3.13
CA ALA A 127 -30.68 -8.84 -2.76
C ALA A 127 -31.75 -9.87 -3.15
N ALA A 128 -31.66 -10.48 -4.33
CA ALA A 128 -32.59 -11.53 -4.77
C ALA A 128 -32.52 -12.79 -3.90
N LYS A 129 -31.35 -13.09 -3.31
CA LYS A 129 -31.17 -14.24 -2.40
C LYS A 129 -31.82 -13.99 -1.03
N VAL A 130 -31.94 -12.72 -0.61
CA VAL A 130 -32.64 -12.33 0.62
C VAL A 130 -34.16 -12.35 0.42
N GLU A 131 -34.67 -11.95 -0.76
CA GLU A 131 -36.10 -12.05 -1.08
C GLU A 131 -36.61 -13.50 -1.17
N THR A 132 -35.82 -14.44 -1.71
CA THR A 132 -36.24 -15.86 -1.74
C THR A 132 -36.33 -16.52 -0.37
N ALA A 133 -35.61 -16.01 0.64
CA ALA A 133 -35.68 -16.51 2.01
C ALA A 133 -36.90 -15.95 2.79
N ALA A 134 -37.45 -14.81 2.36
CA ALA A 134 -38.63 -14.20 2.99
C ALA A 134 -39.95 -14.84 2.51
N VAL A 135 -39.99 -15.39 1.30
CA VAL A 135 -41.20 -16.04 0.75
C VAL A 135 -41.48 -17.40 1.41
N GLU A 136 -40.46 -18.15 1.86
CA GLU A 136 -40.68 -19.39 2.63
C GLU A 136 -41.24 -19.14 4.04
N THR A 137 -41.13 -17.93 4.58
CA THR A 137 -41.65 -17.59 5.92
C THR A 137 -43.11 -17.11 5.95
N GLU A 138 -43.71 -16.73 4.81
CA GLU A 138 -45.12 -16.26 4.79
C GLU A 138 -46.15 -17.40 4.76
N GLU A 139 -45.78 -18.65 4.41
CA GLU A 139 -46.74 -19.78 4.40
C GLU A 139 -46.93 -20.49 5.76
N LEU A 140 -46.26 -20.03 6.83
CA LEU A 140 -46.32 -20.66 8.17
C LEU A 140 -47.03 -19.79 9.23
N GLY A 141 -47.62 -18.65 8.84
CA GLY A 141 -48.21 -17.65 9.74
C GLY A 141 -49.57 -18.00 10.38
N GLU A 142 -49.87 -19.27 10.66
CA GLU A 142 -51.14 -19.67 11.29
C GLU A 142 -51.03 -20.91 12.20
N ALA A 143 -49.94 -21.07 12.97
CA ALA A 143 -49.94 -22.01 14.11
C ALA A 143 -48.84 -21.67 15.13
N ALA A 144 -49.18 -21.77 16.41
CA ALA A 144 -48.29 -21.70 17.58
C ALA A 144 -47.91 -20.29 18.10
N VAL A 145 -48.93 -19.63 18.64
CA VAL A 145 -48.83 -18.88 19.91
C VAL A 145 -48.67 -19.91 21.06
N GLU A 146 -48.08 -19.50 22.19
CA GLU A 146 -47.97 -20.20 23.51
C GLU A 146 -46.83 -21.23 23.69
N GLU A 147 -45.63 -20.76 24.08
CA GLU A 147 -44.93 -21.37 25.22
C GLU A 147 -44.09 -20.30 25.95
N GLU A 148 -44.53 -20.01 27.17
CA GLU A 148 -44.06 -19.04 28.16
C GLU A 148 -42.60 -19.27 28.59
N ILE A 149 -41.77 -18.23 28.77
CA ILE A 149 -41.43 -17.57 30.06
C ILE A 149 -40.86 -18.52 31.13
N GLU A 150 -39.53 -18.64 31.20
CA GLU A 150 -38.69 -18.77 32.41
C GLU A 150 -37.25 -18.83 31.87
N GLU A 151 -36.35 -17.88 32.09
CA GLU A 151 -35.44 -17.88 33.22
C GLU A 151 -34.47 -16.71 32.97
N LEU A 152 -34.73 -15.57 33.60
CA LEU A 152 -33.92 -14.36 33.52
C LEU A 152 -33.60 -13.97 34.96
N ALA A 153 -32.39 -14.31 35.42
CA ALA A 153 -31.59 -13.65 36.48
C ALA A 153 -30.76 -14.66 37.28
N GLU A 154 -29.44 -14.69 37.07
CA GLU A 154 -28.47 -14.64 38.19
C GLU A 154 -27.06 -14.28 37.70
N GLU A 155 -26.47 -13.26 38.33
CA GLU A 155 -25.03 -13.12 38.63
C GLU A 155 -24.08 -12.89 37.42
N VAL A 156 -23.73 -11.68 36.96
CA VAL A 156 -23.14 -10.49 37.61
C VAL A 156 -21.87 -10.77 38.43
N VAL A 157 -20.72 -10.58 37.76
CA VAL A 157 -19.52 -9.86 38.23
C VAL A 157 -18.51 -10.61 39.14
N ASP A 158 -17.27 -10.12 39.04
CA ASP A 158 -16.06 -10.41 39.84
C ASP A 158 -15.23 -11.64 39.43
N ASP A 159 -13.89 -11.59 39.34
CA ASP A 159 -12.87 -10.55 39.26
C ASP A 159 -11.54 -11.29 38.96
N ALA A 160 -10.54 -10.53 38.50
CA ALA A 160 -9.10 -10.67 38.77
C ALA A 160 -8.36 -12.04 38.91
N PHE A 161 -7.12 -12.03 38.37
CA PHE A 161 -5.93 -12.77 38.86
C PHE A 161 -5.89 -14.30 38.55
N GLU A 162 -4.83 -14.98 38.10
CA GLU A 162 -3.36 -14.94 38.28
C GLU A 162 -2.66 -15.48 37.01
N VAL A 163 -1.61 -14.84 36.49
CA VAL A 163 -0.19 -15.26 36.57
C VAL A 163 0.06 -16.77 36.80
N LYS A 164 0.55 -17.47 35.77
CA LYS A 164 1.84 -18.17 35.80
C LYS A 164 2.38 -18.48 34.40
#